data_AF-A0A846T072-F1
#
_entry.id   AF-A0A846T072-F1
#
_cell.length_a   1.000
_cell.length_b   1.000
_cell.length_c   1.000
_cell.angle_alpha   90.00
_cell.angle_beta   90.00
_cell.angle_gamma   90.00
#
_symmetry.space_group_name_H-M   'P 1'
#
loop_
_entity.id
_entity.type
_entity.pdbx_description
1 polymer ?
#
loop_
_entity_poly.entity_id
_entity_poly.type
_entity_poly.pdbx_seq_one_letter_code
_entity_poly.pdbx_strand_id
1 'polypeptide(L)'
;QSLGKSAEVAITVTNLADSRLRDIAVRLNTERTVGSTTTELPFTSRGTSLEQRVDELLADETHTFTFRIIAEPNAASDVYKVPITVTFSDERENDYTYSDEAGLIISAPPVLDAYIDSMDIYSDKRTGSITFKFVNKGLSEIKLLNIELLPTDNYELLSGADHIYIGNVDSDDFDTQSISIRAETDTLEIPVKITYKDSLNNDHVIETTITRALVSQAKQTAAADSRQQLSL
;
A
#
# COMPACT_ATOMS: atom_id res chain seq x y z
N GLN A 1 7.65 -2.76 2.68
CA GLN A 1 8.25 -2.21 1.44
C GLN A 1 8.49 -3.37 0.48
N SER A 2 7.64 -3.63 -0.52
CA SER A 2 7.85 -4.76 -1.44
C SER A 2 7.67 -4.48 -2.93
N LEU A 3 7.20 -3.31 -3.38
CA LEU A 3 7.12 -3.05 -4.82
C LEU A 3 8.53 -2.79 -5.38
N GLY A 4 8.92 -3.57 -6.39
CA GLY A 4 10.27 -3.59 -6.97
C GLY A 4 11.38 -4.17 -6.05
N LYS A 5 11.04 -4.68 -4.86
CA LYS A 5 12.02 -5.37 -4.00
C LYS A 5 12.00 -6.87 -4.26
N SER A 6 13.17 -7.49 -4.19
CA SER A 6 13.24 -8.95 -4.15
C SER A 6 12.80 -9.48 -2.82
N ALA A 7 12.12 -10.61 -2.85
CA ALA A 7 11.98 -11.49 -1.71
C ALA A 7 12.75 -12.79 -1.94
N GLU A 8 13.13 -13.45 -0.85
CA GLU A 8 13.67 -14.80 -0.86
C GLU A 8 12.64 -15.73 -0.23
N VAL A 9 12.27 -16.78 -0.94
CA VAL A 9 11.35 -17.83 -0.50
C VAL A 9 12.16 -19.10 -0.31
N ALA A 10 12.18 -19.64 0.89
CA ALA A 10 12.84 -20.90 1.22
C ALA A 10 11.79 -21.99 1.40
N ILE A 11 11.90 -23.07 0.62
CA ILE A 11 11.05 -24.26 0.73
C ILE A 11 11.93 -25.42 1.16
N THR A 12 11.63 -25.98 2.32
CA THR A 12 12.36 -27.13 2.87
C THR A 12 11.57 -28.40 2.59
N VAL A 13 12.20 -29.36 1.91
CA VAL A 13 11.64 -30.68 1.61
C VAL A 13 12.42 -31.72 2.42
N THR A 14 11.70 -32.54 3.17
CA THR A 14 12.26 -33.67 3.92
C THR A 14 11.72 -34.96 3.31
N ASN A 15 12.59 -35.92 3.00
CA ASN A 15 12.17 -37.25 2.62
C ASN A 15 11.80 -38.06 3.87
N LEU A 16 10.51 -38.33 4.05
CA LEU A 16 9.99 -39.12 5.19
C LEU A 16 9.78 -40.60 4.86
N ALA A 17 10.17 -41.06 3.67
CA ALA A 17 10.12 -42.47 3.32
C ALA A 17 11.36 -43.21 3.84
N ASP A 18 11.20 -44.52 4.06
CA ASP A 18 12.31 -45.42 4.44
C ASP A 18 13.27 -45.72 3.27
N SER A 19 13.09 -45.08 2.12
CA SER A 19 13.84 -45.30 0.86
C SER A 19 14.27 -43.99 0.22
N ARG A 20 15.23 -44.02 -0.72
CA ARG A 20 15.64 -42.79 -1.42
C ARG A 20 14.57 -42.29 -2.39
N LEU A 21 14.49 -40.98 -2.56
CA LEU A 21 13.76 -40.32 -3.64
C LEU A 21 14.73 -39.80 -4.69
N ARG A 22 14.28 -39.73 -5.94
CA ARG A 22 15.06 -39.25 -7.10
C ARG A 22 14.34 -38.11 -7.80
N ASP A 23 15.12 -37.30 -8.52
CA ASP A 23 14.65 -36.17 -9.34
C ASP A 23 13.62 -35.28 -8.63
N ILE A 24 13.97 -34.84 -7.41
CA ILE A 24 13.08 -33.99 -6.62
C ILE A 24 13.11 -32.59 -7.22
N ALA A 25 12.01 -32.17 -7.83
CA ALA A 25 11.82 -30.82 -8.36
C ALA A 25 10.81 -30.05 -7.51
N VAL A 26 11.15 -28.82 -7.13
CA VAL A 26 10.23 -27.88 -6.48
C VAL A 26 10.01 -26.70 -7.40
N ARG A 27 8.74 -26.41 -7.68
CA ARG A 27 8.30 -25.30 -8.51
C ARG A 27 7.42 -24.33 -7.73
N LEU A 28 7.74 -23.05 -7.78
CA LEU A 28 6.85 -21.96 -7.40
C LEU A 28 6.04 -21.53 -8.63
N ASN A 29 4.75 -21.78 -8.64
CA ASN A 29 3.90 -21.48 -9.79
C ASN A 29 3.54 -19.99 -9.84
N THR A 30 3.55 -19.41 -11.04
CA THR A 30 3.16 -18.02 -11.30
C THR A 30 1.71 -17.87 -11.69
N GLU A 31 0.96 -18.98 -11.71
CA GLU A 31 -0.45 -19.00 -12.04
C GLU A 31 -1.21 -19.76 -10.96
N ARG A 32 -2.44 -19.34 -10.71
CA ARG A 32 -3.36 -20.02 -9.81
C ARG A 32 -4.70 -20.23 -10.49
N THR A 33 -5.19 -21.48 -10.46
CA THR A 33 -6.50 -21.85 -10.99
C THR A 33 -7.49 -22.09 -9.86
N VAL A 34 -8.63 -21.40 -9.90
CA VAL A 34 -9.77 -21.62 -8.99
C VAL A 34 -11.02 -21.88 -9.84
N GLY A 35 -11.55 -23.10 -9.75
CA GLY A 35 -12.65 -23.52 -10.63
C GLY A 35 -12.19 -23.50 -12.09
N SER A 36 -12.83 -22.69 -12.92
CA SER A 36 -12.49 -22.51 -14.35
C SER A 36 -11.66 -21.27 -14.64
N THR A 37 -11.21 -20.53 -13.63
CA THR A 37 -10.49 -19.26 -13.79
C THR A 37 -9.02 -19.44 -13.41
N THR A 38 -8.12 -19.13 -14.34
CA THR A 38 -6.68 -19.05 -14.09
C THR A 38 -6.25 -17.58 -14.03
N THR A 39 -5.51 -17.23 -12.99
CA THR A 39 -5.00 -15.87 -12.75
C THR A 39 -3.48 -15.93 -12.64
N GLU A 40 -2.80 -15.05 -13.37
CA GLU A 40 -1.36 -14.82 -13.21
C GLU A 40 -1.09 -14.06 -11.90
N LEU A 41 -0.10 -14.53 -11.14
CA LEU A 41 0.34 -13.94 -9.89
C LEU A 41 1.39 -12.87 -10.20
N PRO A 42 1.33 -11.69 -9.56
CA PRO A 42 2.11 -10.53 -9.98
C PRO A 42 3.53 -10.53 -9.39
N PHE A 43 4.25 -11.63 -9.62
CA PHE A 43 5.66 -11.76 -9.29
C PHE A 43 6.38 -12.62 -10.33
N THR A 44 7.69 -12.44 -10.42
CA THR A 44 8.54 -13.27 -11.29
C THR A 44 9.86 -13.62 -10.62
N SER A 45 10.63 -14.51 -11.25
CA SER A 45 11.98 -14.85 -10.80
C SER A 45 12.93 -13.66 -10.86
N ARG A 46 13.90 -13.64 -9.94
CA ARG A 46 15.04 -12.71 -9.98
C ARG A 46 16.34 -13.40 -9.61
N GLY A 47 17.05 -13.89 -10.62
CA GLY A 47 18.39 -14.48 -10.46
C GLY A 47 18.42 -15.95 -10.04
N THR A 48 17.27 -16.58 -9.83
CA THR A 48 17.11 -18.04 -9.66
C THR A 48 15.96 -18.52 -10.54
N SER A 49 15.96 -19.78 -10.97
CA SER A 49 14.78 -20.39 -11.60
C SER A 49 13.63 -20.55 -10.60
N LEU A 50 12.38 -20.49 -11.06
CA LEU A 50 11.19 -20.84 -10.28
C LEU A 50 10.94 -22.34 -10.17
N GLU A 51 11.69 -23.15 -10.93
CA GLU A 51 11.85 -24.58 -10.70
C GLU A 51 13.30 -24.88 -10.34
N GLN A 52 13.50 -25.57 -9.22
CA GLN A 52 14.80 -26.04 -8.77
C GLN A 52 14.74 -27.54 -8.50
N ARG A 53 15.89 -28.22 -8.64
CA ARG A 53 15.98 -29.67 -8.56
C ARG A 53 17.14 -30.11 -7.67
N VAL A 54 16.97 -31.26 -7.02
CA VAL A 54 18.05 -32.03 -6.40
C VAL A 54 17.92 -33.48 -6.87
N ASP A 55 19.04 -34.08 -7.24
CA ASP A 55 19.06 -35.39 -7.91
C ASP A 55 18.50 -36.51 -7.04
N GLU A 56 18.78 -36.46 -5.73
CA GLU A 56 18.29 -37.44 -4.76
C GLU A 56 18.14 -36.85 -3.36
N LEU A 57 17.28 -37.48 -2.57
CA LEU A 57 17.21 -37.34 -1.12
C LEU A 57 17.15 -38.73 -0.49
N LEU A 58 18.10 -39.05 0.38
CA LEU A 58 18.08 -40.28 1.18
C LEU A 58 16.96 -40.24 2.23
N ALA A 59 16.67 -41.38 2.85
CA ALA A 59 15.71 -41.44 3.95
C ALA A 59 16.11 -40.44 5.06
N ASP A 60 15.12 -39.70 5.57
CA ASP A 60 15.25 -38.61 6.55
C ASP A 60 16.09 -37.39 6.09
N GLU A 61 16.59 -37.38 4.85
CA GLU A 61 17.36 -36.26 4.33
C GLU A 61 16.47 -35.05 4.05
N THR A 62 17.03 -33.86 4.27
CA THR A 62 16.36 -32.59 4.08
C THR A 62 17.15 -31.70 3.13
N HIS A 63 16.44 -31.05 2.22
CA HIS A 63 17.01 -30.05 1.32
C HIS A 63 16.15 -28.78 1.30
N THR A 64 16.81 -27.62 1.27
CA THR A 64 16.15 -26.32 1.19
C THR A 64 16.39 -25.70 -0.16
N PHE A 65 15.30 -25.47 -0.89
CA PHE A 65 15.27 -24.76 -2.16
C PHE A 65 15.04 -23.27 -1.89
N THR A 66 15.86 -22.42 -2.49
CA THR A 66 15.83 -20.97 -2.25
C THR A 66 15.50 -20.23 -3.55
N PHE A 67 14.32 -19.63 -3.60
CA PHE A 67 13.81 -18.89 -4.74
C PHE A 67 13.94 -17.39 -4.48
N ARG A 68 14.59 -16.68 -5.38
CA ARG A 68 14.59 -15.22 -5.40
C ARG A 68 13.54 -14.76 -6.37
N ILE A 69 12.58 -13.99 -5.86
CA ILE A 69 11.45 -13.46 -6.63
C ILE A 69 11.41 -11.94 -6.53
N ILE A 70 10.67 -11.29 -7.41
CA ILE A 70 10.39 -9.85 -7.39
C ILE A 70 8.93 -9.62 -7.74
N ALA A 71 8.26 -8.74 -6.99
CA ALA A 71 6.91 -8.30 -7.30
C ALA A 71 6.91 -7.40 -8.55
N GLU A 72 5.90 -7.54 -9.39
CA GLU A 72 5.71 -6.68 -10.56
C GLU A 72 5.43 -5.23 -10.15
N PRO A 73 5.75 -4.22 -11.01
CA PRO A 73 5.55 -2.81 -10.67
C PRO A 73 4.08 -2.43 -10.38
N ASN A 74 3.14 -3.13 -11.01
CA ASN A 74 1.69 -2.96 -10.88
C ASN A 74 1.05 -3.97 -9.92
N ALA A 75 1.85 -4.76 -9.19
CA ALA A 75 1.31 -5.70 -8.21
C ALA A 75 0.50 -4.94 -7.16
N ALA A 76 -0.75 -5.34 -6.96
CA ALA A 76 -1.56 -4.78 -5.89
C ALA A 76 -0.99 -5.20 -4.53
N SER A 77 -1.21 -4.36 -3.51
CA SER A 77 -0.81 -4.71 -2.16
C SER A 77 -1.83 -5.66 -1.54
N ASP A 78 -1.54 -6.96 -1.54
CA ASP A 78 -2.44 -8.03 -1.10
C ASP A 78 -1.66 -9.28 -0.63
N VAL A 79 -2.40 -10.27 -0.12
CA VAL A 79 -1.90 -11.60 0.23
C VAL A 79 -2.24 -12.58 -0.89
N TYR A 80 -1.23 -12.97 -1.65
CA TYR A 80 -1.34 -13.90 -2.76
C TYR A 80 -1.13 -15.33 -2.28
N LYS A 81 -2.02 -16.25 -2.67
CA LYS A 81 -1.80 -17.69 -2.50
C LYS A 81 -1.00 -18.19 -3.69
N VAL A 82 0.21 -18.67 -3.43
CA VAL A 82 1.15 -19.13 -4.45
C VAL A 82 1.19 -20.66 -4.45
N PRO A 83 0.75 -21.32 -5.53
CA PRO A 83 0.81 -22.77 -5.61
C PRO A 83 2.26 -23.24 -5.70
N ILE A 84 2.60 -24.24 -4.92
CA ILE A 84 3.89 -24.94 -4.93
C ILE A 84 3.64 -26.34 -5.47
N THR A 85 4.48 -26.79 -6.40
CA THR A 85 4.45 -28.15 -6.91
C THR A 85 5.77 -28.83 -6.62
N VAL A 86 5.71 -30.00 -5.99
CA VAL A 86 6.87 -30.86 -5.76
C VAL A 86 6.67 -32.14 -6.58
N THR A 87 7.61 -32.47 -7.44
CA THR A 87 7.63 -33.74 -8.17
C THR A 87 8.84 -34.56 -7.76
N PHE A 88 8.70 -35.87 -7.71
CA PHE A 88 9.79 -36.78 -7.38
C PHE A 88 9.46 -38.19 -7.86
N SER A 89 10.48 -39.03 -8.03
CA SER A 89 10.31 -40.45 -8.35
C SER A 89 10.81 -41.32 -7.19
N ASP A 90 10.14 -42.45 -6.95
CA ASP A 90 10.62 -43.46 -5.98
C ASP A 90 11.74 -44.35 -6.58
N GLU A 91 12.25 -45.31 -5.79
CA GLU A 91 13.26 -46.27 -6.24
C GLU A 91 12.80 -47.19 -7.38
N ARG A 92 11.50 -47.25 -7.66
CA ARG A 92 10.89 -48.06 -8.71
C ARG A 92 10.52 -47.23 -9.94
N GLU A 93 10.99 -45.99 -10.03
CA GLU A 93 10.70 -45.05 -11.12
C GLU A 93 9.20 -44.71 -11.23
N ASN A 94 8.45 -44.80 -10.13
CA ASN A 94 7.10 -44.24 -10.08
C ASN A 94 7.18 -42.75 -9.79
N ASP A 95 6.54 -41.93 -10.63
CA ASP A 95 6.48 -40.49 -10.45
C ASP A 95 5.33 -40.07 -9.55
N TYR A 96 5.62 -39.13 -8.66
CA TYR A 96 4.67 -38.54 -7.73
C TYR A 96 4.64 -37.02 -7.89
N THR A 97 3.48 -36.44 -7.60
CA THR A 97 3.30 -35.00 -7.54
C THR A 97 2.59 -34.65 -6.25
N TYR A 98 3.16 -33.71 -5.52
CA TYR A 98 2.60 -33.11 -4.33
C TYR A 98 2.38 -31.61 -4.61
N SER A 99 1.22 -31.09 -4.22
CA SER A 99 0.87 -29.69 -4.40
C SER A 99 0.44 -29.08 -3.08
N ASP A 100 0.88 -27.85 -2.83
CA ASP A 100 0.51 -27.05 -1.66
C ASP A 100 0.38 -25.57 -2.06
N GLU A 101 -0.07 -24.71 -1.15
CA GLU A 101 -0.10 -23.25 -1.36
C GLU A 101 0.63 -22.52 -0.23
N ALA A 102 1.46 -21.54 -0.56
CA ALA A 102 2.07 -20.61 0.40
C ALA A 102 1.51 -19.19 0.27
N GLY A 103 1.43 -18.46 1.37
CA GLY A 103 1.06 -17.04 1.35
C GLY A 103 2.25 -16.14 1.00
N LEU A 104 2.11 -15.32 -0.04
CA LEU A 104 3.05 -14.26 -0.42
C LEU A 104 2.40 -12.90 -0.19
N ILE A 105 2.96 -12.13 0.75
CA ILE A 105 2.48 -10.78 1.03
C ILE A 105 3.23 -9.79 0.14
N ILE A 106 2.50 -9.11 -0.73
CA ILE A 106 3.00 -7.95 -1.46
C ILE A 106 2.36 -6.71 -0.80
N SER A 107 3.18 -5.78 -0.34
CA SER A 107 2.75 -4.54 0.31
C SER A 107 3.67 -3.36 -0.01
N ALA A 108 3.05 -2.30 -0.53
CA ALA A 108 3.56 -0.95 -0.44
C ALA A 108 2.82 -0.19 0.65
N PRO A 109 3.51 0.65 1.45
CA PRO A 109 2.82 1.57 2.33
C PRO A 109 2.08 2.64 1.49
N PRO A 110 0.88 3.05 1.89
CA PRO A 110 0.22 4.20 1.27
C PRO A 110 1.01 5.47 1.60
N VAL A 111 0.86 6.49 0.75
CA VAL A 111 1.49 7.80 0.96
C VAL A 111 0.39 8.83 0.89
N LEU A 112 -0.10 9.26 2.05
CA LEU A 112 -1.14 10.27 2.15
C LEU A 112 -0.51 11.67 2.20
N ASP A 113 -1.00 12.56 1.36
CA ASP A 113 -0.74 14.00 1.45
C ASP A 113 -2.03 14.73 1.80
N ALA A 114 -1.97 15.64 2.77
CA ALA A 114 -3.13 16.38 3.27
C ALA A 114 -2.80 17.87 3.37
N TYR A 115 -3.54 18.70 2.65
CA TYR A 115 -3.28 20.14 2.59
C TYR A 115 -4.55 20.96 2.32
N ILE A 116 -4.46 22.28 2.52
CA ILE A 116 -5.52 23.22 2.15
C ILE A 116 -5.46 23.48 0.64
N ASP A 117 -6.46 22.98 -0.08
CA ASP A 117 -6.61 23.17 -1.53
C ASP A 117 -7.12 24.58 -1.83
N SER A 118 -8.19 25.00 -1.13
CA SER A 118 -8.74 26.34 -1.24
C SER A 118 -9.28 26.85 0.09
N MET A 119 -9.34 28.17 0.23
CA MET A 119 -9.94 28.85 1.38
C MET A 119 -10.46 30.22 0.94
N ASP A 120 -11.54 30.70 1.55
CA ASP A 120 -12.05 32.08 1.39
C ASP A 120 -11.87 32.91 2.68
N ILE A 121 -10.79 32.63 3.40
CA ILE A 121 -10.35 33.29 4.64
C ILE A 121 -9.11 34.14 4.35
N TYR A 122 -9.11 35.37 4.84
CA TYR A 122 -8.08 36.37 4.61
C TYR A 122 -7.76 37.11 5.91
N SER A 123 -6.65 37.86 5.96
CA SER A 123 -6.30 38.65 7.16
C SER A 123 -7.35 39.71 7.50
N ASP A 124 -8.10 40.19 6.49
CA ASP A 124 -9.19 41.16 6.56
C ASP A 124 -10.59 40.52 6.53
N LYS A 125 -10.68 39.19 6.36
CA LYS A 125 -11.92 38.40 6.42
C LYS A 125 -11.64 37.09 7.15
N ARG A 126 -11.78 37.12 8.47
CA ARG A 126 -11.40 36.01 9.37
C ARG A 126 -12.34 34.81 9.36
N THR A 127 -13.51 34.92 8.75
CA THR A 127 -14.51 33.85 8.72
C THR A 127 -14.72 33.36 7.30
N GLY A 128 -14.75 32.04 7.12
CA GLY A 128 -14.95 31.43 5.82
C GLY A 128 -14.85 29.91 5.85
N SER A 129 -14.94 29.31 4.68
CA SER A 129 -14.76 27.91 4.38
C SER A 129 -13.30 27.60 4.02
N ILE A 130 -12.86 26.42 4.43
CA ILE A 130 -11.60 25.80 4.03
C ILE A 130 -11.95 24.47 3.40
N THR A 131 -11.36 24.20 2.23
CA THR A 131 -11.42 22.89 1.60
C THR A 131 -10.06 22.22 1.73
N PHE A 132 -10.00 21.14 2.48
CA PHE A 132 -8.88 20.23 2.51
C PHE A 132 -8.93 19.29 1.33
N LYS A 133 -7.75 18.87 0.87
CA LYS A 133 -7.58 17.82 -0.12
C LYS A 133 -6.64 16.76 0.43
N PHE A 134 -7.04 15.51 0.24
CA PHE A 134 -6.39 14.31 0.73
C PHE A 134 -6.01 13.47 -0.49
N VAL A 135 -4.73 13.43 -0.83
CA VAL A 135 -4.24 12.77 -2.04
C VAL A 135 -3.49 11.50 -1.65
N ASN A 136 -3.91 10.36 -2.20
CA ASN A 136 -3.15 9.12 -2.07
C ASN A 136 -2.10 9.03 -3.18
N LYS A 137 -0.86 9.39 -2.84
CA LYS A 137 0.31 9.28 -3.71
C LYS A 137 1.00 7.92 -3.63
N GLY A 138 0.46 7.00 -2.81
CA GLY A 138 0.98 5.65 -2.63
C GLY A 138 0.41 4.69 -3.64
N LEU A 139 1.02 3.50 -3.73
CA LEU A 139 0.62 2.42 -4.65
C LEU A 139 -0.44 1.48 -4.05
N SER A 140 -0.83 1.70 -2.80
CA SER A 140 -1.84 0.92 -2.10
C SER A 140 -3.05 1.80 -1.76
N GLU A 141 -4.24 1.22 -1.81
CA GLU A 141 -5.48 1.84 -1.32
C GLU A 141 -5.35 2.25 0.16
N ILE A 142 -5.87 3.43 0.49
CA ILE A 142 -6.12 3.87 1.86
C ILE A 142 -7.57 3.54 2.18
N LYS A 143 -7.81 2.77 3.24
CA LYS A 143 -9.14 2.35 3.67
C LYS A 143 -9.57 3.08 4.93
N LEU A 144 -10.86 3.36 5.05
CA LEU A 144 -11.46 3.94 6.26
C LEU A 144 -10.72 5.19 6.76
N LEU A 145 -10.36 6.10 5.86
CA LEU A 145 -9.69 7.35 6.19
C LEU A 145 -10.60 8.23 7.04
N ASN A 146 -10.07 8.68 8.18
CA ASN A 146 -10.70 9.60 9.11
C ASN A 146 -9.75 10.73 9.43
N ILE A 147 -10.32 11.93 9.61
CA ILE A 147 -9.61 13.13 10.04
C ILE A 147 -10.29 13.67 11.28
N GLU A 148 -9.52 13.85 12.34
CA GLU A 148 -9.92 14.51 13.57
C GLU A 148 -9.20 15.86 13.66
N LEU A 149 -9.96 16.96 13.70
CA LEU A 149 -9.45 18.29 13.98
C LEU A 149 -9.17 18.39 15.47
N LEU A 150 -7.90 18.59 15.84
CA LEU A 150 -7.52 18.69 17.24
C LEU A 150 -7.83 20.10 17.79
N PRO A 151 -8.20 20.23 19.08
CA PRO A 151 -8.46 21.52 19.69
C PRO A 151 -7.27 22.49 19.58
N THR A 152 -7.54 23.75 19.26
CA THR A 152 -6.54 24.83 19.21
C THR A 152 -7.19 26.19 19.41
N ASP A 153 -6.43 27.16 19.90
CA ASP A 153 -6.88 28.56 20.02
C ASP A 153 -6.67 29.36 18.71
N ASN A 154 -6.09 28.74 17.67
CA ASN A 154 -5.84 29.41 16.39
C ASN A 154 -7.11 29.64 15.55
N TYR A 155 -8.18 28.88 15.81
CA TYR A 155 -9.46 29.06 15.13
C TYR A 155 -10.65 28.53 15.95
N GLU A 156 -11.84 29.03 15.66
CA GLU A 156 -13.12 28.47 16.11
C GLU A 156 -13.79 27.70 14.95
N LEU A 157 -14.18 26.45 15.17
CA LEU A 157 -14.99 25.68 14.22
C LEU A 157 -16.45 26.20 14.27
N LEU A 158 -16.94 26.73 13.16
CA LEU A 158 -18.29 27.31 13.07
C LEU A 158 -19.31 26.30 12.53
N SER A 159 -18.91 25.49 11.55
CA SER A 159 -19.73 24.43 10.99
C SER A 159 -18.89 23.32 10.37
N GLY A 160 -19.47 22.12 10.31
CA GLY A 160 -18.77 20.88 9.97
C GLY A 160 -18.60 20.00 11.20
N ALA A 161 -18.03 18.82 11.00
CA ALA A 161 -17.64 17.93 12.08
C ALA A 161 -16.14 18.11 12.37
N ASP A 162 -15.76 18.06 13.64
CA ASP A 162 -14.37 17.90 14.05
C ASP A 162 -13.83 16.50 13.69
N HIS A 163 -14.73 15.51 13.55
CA HIS A 163 -14.43 14.16 13.05
C HIS A 163 -15.06 13.93 11.67
N ILE A 164 -14.20 13.78 10.66
CA ILE A 164 -14.60 13.65 9.26
C ILE A 164 -14.23 12.27 8.75
N TYR A 165 -15.24 11.45 8.40
CA TYR A 165 -15.05 10.19 7.70
C TYR A 165 -14.99 10.45 6.18
N ILE A 166 -13.88 10.09 5.56
CA ILE A 166 -13.65 10.23 4.12
C ILE A 166 -13.94 8.89 3.43
N GLY A 167 -13.54 7.77 4.04
CA GLY A 167 -13.73 6.44 3.47
C GLY A 167 -12.49 5.96 2.73
N ASN A 168 -12.65 5.38 1.55
CA ASN A 168 -11.54 4.83 0.80
C ASN A 168 -10.97 5.85 -0.18
N VAL A 169 -9.65 5.89 -0.32
CA VAL A 169 -8.94 6.70 -1.32
C VAL A 169 -8.00 5.79 -2.10
N ASP A 170 -8.34 5.54 -3.36
CA ASP A 170 -7.57 4.69 -4.26
C ASP A 170 -6.19 5.29 -4.56
N SER A 171 -5.26 4.45 -5.03
CA SER A 171 -3.95 4.91 -5.52
C SER A 171 -4.15 5.92 -6.65
N ASP A 172 -3.42 7.04 -6.62
CA ASP A 172 -3.51 8.14 -7.59
C ASP A 172 -4.85 8.90 -7.57
N ASP A 173 -5.67 8.69 -6.53
CA ASP A 173 -6.92 9.42 -6.33
C ASP A 173 -6.84 10.42 -5.17
N PHE A 174 -7.87 11.25 -5.05
CA PHE A 174 -8.02 12.21 -3.96
C PHE A 174 -9.47 12.42 -3.56
N ASP A 175 -9.66 12.85 -2.31
CA ASP A 175 -10.93 13.37 -1.83
C ASP A 175 -10.75 14.77 -1.25
N THR A 176 -11.83 15.52 -1.12
CA THR A 176 -11.86 16.86 -0.57
C THR A 176 -12.94 17.00 0.49
N GLN A 177 -12.63 17.71 1.58
CA GLN A 177 -13.60 17.99 2.63
C GLN A 177 -13.57 19.45 3.03
N SER A 178 -14.75 20.01 3.27
CA SER A 178 -14.90 21.43 3.61
C SER A 178 -15.44 21.65 5.00
N ILE A 179 -14.87 22.63 5.71
CA ILE A 179 -15.33 23.10 7.02
C ILE A 179 -15.44 24.62 7.00
N SER A 180 -16.26 25.20 7.88
CA SER A 180 -16.26 26.65 8.11
C SER A 180 -15.64 26.98 9.46
N ILE A 181 -14.73 27.95 9.48
CA ILE A 181 -14.04 28.39 10.70
C ILE A 181 -14.03 29.91 10.83
N ARG A 182 -13.70 30.39 12.04
CA ARG A 182 -13.20 31.75 12.28
C ARG A 182 -11.73 31.65 12.70
N ALA A 183 -10.83 32.25 11.93
CA ALA A 183 -9.41 32.33 12.29
C ALA A 183 -9.18 33.41 13.37
N GLU A 184 -8.40 33.07 14.39
CA GLU A 184 -8.05 33.96 15.50
C GLU A 184 -6.67 34.61 15.32
N THR A 185 -5.86 34.10 14.39
CA THR A 185 -4.50 34.60 14.11
C THR A 185 -4.28 34.82 12.60
N ASP A 186 -3.18 35.48 12.24
CA ASP A 186 -2.71 35.64 10.85
C ASP A 186 -2.05 34.40 10.27
N THR A 187 -1.78 33.39 11.10
CA THR A 187 -1.21 32.12 10.65
C THR A 187 -2.14 31.01 11.11
N LEU A 188 -2.93 30.51 10.16
CA LEU A 188 -3.84 29.44 10.44
C LEU A 188 -3.07 28.14 10.64
N GLU A 189 -3.12 27.59 11.84
CA GLU A 189 -2.54 26.30 12.20
C GLU A 189 -3.67 25.35 12.57
N ILE A 190 -3.81 24.29 11.80
CA ILE A 190 -4.87 23.30 11.97
C ILE A 190 -4.20 21.99 12.37
N PRO A 191 -4.07 21.70 13.67
CA PRO A 191 -3.59 20.40 14.11
C PRO A 191 -4.64 19.35 13.78
N VAL A 192 -4.21 18.28 13.13
CA VAL A 192 -5.08 17.19 12.69
C VAL A 192 -4.48 15.85 13.10
N LYS A 193 -5.35 14.94 13.47
CA LYS A 193 -5.05 13.52 13.63
C LYS A 193 -5.73 12.74 12.52
N ILE A 194 -4.93 12.04 11.74
CA ILE A 194 -5.35 11.27 10.59
C ILE A 194 -5.25 9.80 10.95
N THR A 195 -6.32 9.04 10.77
CA THR A 195 -6.32 7.59 10.97
C THR A 195 -6.85 6.88 9.74
N TYR A 196 -6.23 5.75 9.40
CA TYR A 196 -6.66 4.93 8.26
C TYR A 196 -6.13 3.50 8.40
N LYS A 197 -6.65 2.60 7.56
CA LYS A 197 -6.14 1.25 7.35
C LYS A 197 -5.42 1.14 6.00
N ASP A 198 -4.32 0.41 5.96
CA ASP A 198 -3.71 0.03 4.68
C ASP A 198 -4.43 -1.17 4.03
N SER A 199 -3.96 -1.60 2.87
CA SER A 199 -4.57 -2.71 2.13
C SER A 199 -4.55 -4.05 2.90
N LEU A 200 -3.60 -4.22 3.82
CA LEU A 200 -3.47 -5.38 4.71
C LEU A 200 -4.23 -5.20 6.04
N ASN A 201 -5.06 -4.16 6.15
CA ASN A 201 -5.86 -3.78 7.31
C ASN A 201 -5.07 -3.36 8.56
N ASN A 202 -3.77 -3.04 8.42
CA ASN A 202 -3.00 -2.49 9.53
C ASN A 202 -3.45 -1.05 9.80
N ASP A 203 -3.56 -0.69 11.07
CA ASP A 203 -3.92 0.66 11.50
C ASP A 203 -2.73 1.62 11.40
N HIS A 204 -3.00 2.83 10.91
CA HIS A 204 -2.05 3.93 10.84
C HIS A 204 -2.64 5.16 11.52
N VAL A 205 -1.79 5.90 12.25
CA VAL A 205 -2.14 7.15 12.94
C VAL A 205 -1.05 8.17 12.65
N ILE A 206 -1.44 9.34 12.16
CA ILE A 206 -0.55 10.46 11.85
C ILE A 206 -1.10 11.70 12.56
N GLU A 207 -0.31 12.32 13.41
CA GLU A 207 -0.60 13.65 13.95
C GLU A 207 0.28 14.67 13.23
N THR A 208 -0.33 15.69 12.65
CA THR A 208 0.37 16.75 11.92
C THR A 208 -0.36 18.09 12.06
N THR A 209 0.28 19.17 11.64
CA THR A 209 -0.35 20.51 11.60
C THR A 209 -0.33 21.04 10.18
N ILE A 210 -1.50 21.36 9.64
CA ILE A 210 -1.63 22.02 8.34
C ILE A 210 -1.59 23.52 8.58
N THR A 211 -0.54 24.18 8.09
CA THR A 211 -0.30 25.60 8.33
C THR A 211 -0.51 26.43 7.07
N ARG A 212 -1.16 27.59 7.21
CA ARG A 212 -1.29 28.58 6.14
C ARG A 212 -1.30 30.01 6.65
N ALA A 213 -0.43 30.86 6.11
CA ALA A 213 -0.47 32.29 6.36
C ALA A 213 -1.68 32.93 5.66
N LEU A 214 -2.40 33.79 6.39
CA LEU A 214 -3.48 34.60 5.87
C LEU A 214 -2.91 35.91 5.32
N VAL A 215 -3.27 36.23 4.08
CA VAL A 215 -2.96 37.52 3.45
C VAL A 215 -4.26 38.23 3.13
N SER A 216 -4.21 39.55 2.90
CA SER A 216 -5.40 40.28 2.51
C SER A 216 -5.93 39.81 1.16
N GLN A 217 -7.25 39.90 0.96
CA GLN A 217 -7.87 39.44 -0.27
C GLN A 217 -7.25 40.11 -1.51
N ALA A 218 -7.01 41.42 -1.45
CA ALA A 218 -6.38 42.17 -2.55
C ALA A 218 -4.97 41.65 -2.92
N LYS A 219 -4.16 41.26 -1.93
CA LYS A 219 -2.82 40.70 -2.17
C LYS A 219 -2.90 39.31 -2.80
N GLN A 220 -3.87 38.50 -2.39
CA GLN A 220 -4.07 37.16 -2.95
C GLN A 220 -4.47 37.22 -4.43
N THR A 221 -5.38 38.11 -4.80
CA THR A 221 -5.81 38.31 -6.20
C THR A 221 -4.66 38.77 -7.09
N ALA A 222 -3.89 39.77 -6.66
CA ALA A 222 -2.73 40.27 -7.42
C ALA A 222 -1.67 39.18 -7.68
N ALA A 223 -1.45 38.27 -6.71
CA ALA A 223 -0.54 37.14 -6.87
C ALA A 223 -1.06 36.09 -7.87
N ALA A 224 -2.38 35.85 -7.91
CA ALA A 224 -2.99 34.93 -8.87
C ALA A 224 -2.87 35.45 -10.31
N ASP A 225 -3.16 36.73 -10.53
CA ASP A 225 -3.07 37.37 -11.85
C ASP A 225 -1.63 37.36 -12.39
N SER A 226 -0.65 37.59 -11.50
CA SER A 226 0.78 37.55 -11.87
C SER A 226 1.23 36.15 -12.32
N ARG A 227 0.68 35.08 -11.73
CA ARG A 227 1.00 33.69 -12.13
C ARG A 227 0.41 33.33 -13.49
N GLN A 228 -0.79 33.80 -13.81
CA GLN A 228 -1.43 33.53 -15.11
C GLN A 228 -0.69 34.22 -16.26
N GLN A 229 -0.10 35.40 -16.03
CA GLN A 229 0.71 36.10 -17.04
C GLN A 229 2.07 35.47 -17.33
N LEU A 230 2.61 34.67 -16.40
CA LEU A 230 3.88 33.96 -16.57
C LEU A 230 3.73 32.58 -17.25
N SER A 231 2.50 32.10 -17.40
CA SER A 231 2.16 30.82 -18.06
C SER A 231 1.72 30.96 -19.52
N LEU A 232 1.83 32.16 -20.09
CA LEU A 232 1.56 32.49 -21.50
C LEU A 232 2.88 32.85 -22.20
#